data_AF-A0A1B1QLG1-F1
#
_entry.id   AF-A0A1B1QLG1-F1
#
_cell.length_a   1.000
_cell.length_b   1.000
_cell.length_c   1.000
_cell.angle_alpha   90.00
_cell.angle_beta   90.00
_cell.angle_gamma   90.00
#
_symmetry.space_group_name_H-M   'P 1'
#
loop_
_entity.id
_entity.type
_entity.pdbx_description
1 polymer ?
#
loop_
_entity_poly.entity_id
_entity_poly.type
_entity_poly.pdbx_seq_one_letter_code
_entity_poly.pdbx_strand_id
1 'polypeptide(L)'
;NQDENGKILDEIIVSRFNGDDYMAKVEEIDYIDVSPKQIVSVATSGIPFLENDDANRALMGANMQRQAVPLIRPESPIVATGIEFEAARDSGEAIVAKEDAIVKYVDSKTIITDGESGIRTYILSDYERSNNGTSLTQSPIVKVGDVIKKGEIIADGPSMDQGELAIGQNVVVAFSTYNGYNFEDAIVMSERIVIDDRFTSIHIDEYTLEVRNTKQGQEEVTREIPNMSEQAKRHLDAEGIVAIGTEVKVGDVLVGKVTPKG
;
A
#
# COMPACT_ATOMS: atom_id res chain seq x y z
N ASN A 1 -16.00 8.93 -32.83
CA ASN A 1 -17.25 9.31 -33.53
C ASN A 1 -17.49 10.83 -33.53
N GLN A 2 -16.43 11.65 -33.57
CA GLN A 2 -16.52 13.11 -33.68
C GLN A 2 -15.51 13.58 -34.75
N ASP A 3 -15.81 14.69 -35.42
CA ASP A 3 -14.85 15.39 -36.28
C ASP A 3 -13.87 16.26 -35.47
N GLU A 4 -12.90 16.89 -36.14
CA GLU A 4 -11.91 17.78 -35.51
C GLU A 4 -12.54 19.02 -34.83
N ASN A 5 -13.79 19.34 -35.15
CA ASN A 5 -14.54 20.44 -34.53
C ASN A 5 -15.43 19.94 -33.38
N GLY A 6 -15.32 18.67 -32.99
CA GLY A 6 -16.12 18.06 -31.92
C GLY A 6 -17.55 17.72 -32.33
N LYS A 7 -17.91 17.80 -33.61
CA LYS A 7 -19.25 17.45 -34.10
C LYS A 7 -19.40 15.95 -34.20
N ILE A 8 -20.48 15.42 -33.62
CA ILE A 8 -20.83 14.00 -33.71
C ILE A 8 -21.14 13.66 -35.17
N LEU A 9 -20.52 12.59 -35.67
CA LEU A 9 -20.62 12.17 -37.09
C LEU A 9 -21.91 11.39 -37.39
N ASP A 10 -22.43 10.68 -36.40
CA ASP A 10 -23.64 9.87 -36.53
C ASP A 10 -24.90 10.74 -36.31
N GLU A 11 -25.94 10.56 -37.12
CA GLU A 11 -27.19 11.36 -37.00
C GLU A 11 -28.07 10.92 -35.83
N ILE A 12 -27.99 9.63 -35.45
CA ILE A 12 -28.74 9.02 -34.36
C ILE A 12 -27.75 8.31 -33.46
N ILE A 13 -27.81 8.60 -32.15
CA ILE A 13 -26.92 8.02 -31.15
C ILE A 13 -27.69 7.41 -29.99
N VAL A 14 -27.05 6.46 -29.30
CA VAL A 14 -27.53 5.94 -28.03
C VAL A 14 -27.37 7.04 -26.97
N SER A 15 -28.45 7.29 -26.24
CA SER A 15 -28.56 8.30 -25.20
C SER A 15 -29.34 7.76 -24.00
N ARG A 16 -29.28 8.45 -22.87
CA ARG A 16 -30.04 8.09 -21.67
C ARG A 16 -30.96 9.22 -21.27
N PHE A 17 -32.25 8.92 -21.12
CA PHE A 17 -33.26 9.88 -20.68
C PHE A 17 -34.13 9.26 -19.58
N ASN A 18 -34.25 9.93 -18.43
CA ASN A 18 -35.01 9.43 -17.27
C ASN A 18 -34.67 7.99 -16.81
N GLY A 19 -33.44 7.52 -17.06
CA GLY A 19 -32.95 6.20 -16.65
C GLY A 19 -33.08 5.10 -17.71
N ASP A 20 -33.79 5.36 -18.81
CA ASP A 20 -33.94 4.43 -19.92
C ASP A 20 -33.01 4.82 -21.08
N ASP A 21 -32.58 3.83 -21.84
CA ASP A 21 -31.73 4.02 -23.02
C ASP A 21 -32.61 4.26 -24.27
N TYR A 22 -32.32 5.34 -24.99
CA TYR A 22 -33.04 5.77 -26.18
C TYR A 22 -32.10 6.05 -27.36
N MET A 23 -32.60 5.82 -28.57
CA MET A 23 -31.97 6.30 -29.80
C MET A 23 -32.50 7.71 -30.09
N ALA A 24 -31.67 8.73 -29.88
CA ALA A 24 -32.04 10.13 -30.06
C ALA A 24 -31.24 10.77 -31.19
N LYS A 25 -31.80 11.82 -31.80
CA LYS A 25 -31.06 12.62 -32.78
C LYS A 25 -30.04 13.49 -32.06
N VAL A 26 -28.93 13.80 -32.72
CA VAL A 26 -27.88 14.68 -32.13
C VAL A 26 -28.43 16.04 -31.70
N GLU A 27 -29.45 16.57 -32.38
CA GLU A 27 -30.12 17.83 -32.05
C GLU A 27 -30.86 17.83 -30.70
N GLU A 28 -31.21 16.65 -30.19
CA GLU A 28 -31.95 16.44 -28.94
C GLU A 28 -31.03 16.17 -27.73
N ILE A 29 -29.70 16.15 -27.95
CA ILE A 29 -28.71 15.81 -26.94
C ILE A 29 -28.18 17.09 -26.28
N ASP A 30 -28.42 17.21 -24.98
CA ASP A 30 -27.94 18.36 -24.20
C ASP A 30 -26.52 18.14 -23.65
N TYR A 31 -26.17 16.89 -23.30
CA TYR A 31 -24.92 16.55 -22.60
C TYR A 31 -24.29 15.26 -23.12
N ILE A 32 -22.97 15.15 -22.91
CA ILE A 32 -22.17 13.95 -23.21
C ILE A 32 -21.35 13.59 -21.97
N ASP A 33 -21.15 12.29 -21.75
CA ASP A 33 -20.26 11.81 -20.68
C ASP A 33 -18.83 12.33 -20.90
N VAL A 34 -18.17 12.74 -19.82
CA VAL A 34 -16.81 13.31 -19.88
C VAL A 34 -15.78 12.20 -20.11
N SER A 35 -16.03 11.02 -19.56
CA SER A 35 -15.15 9.86 -19.69
C SER A 35 -15.95 8.56 -19.60
N PRO A 36 -15.59 7.52 -20.37
CA PRO A 36 -16.15 6.18 -20.21
C PRO A 36 -15.96 5.61 -18.79
N LYS A 37 -14.96 6.09 -18.04
CA LYS A 37 -14.67 5.65 -16.67
C LYS A 37 -15.52 6.38 -15.60
N GLN A 38 -16.37 7.34 -15.98
CA GLN A 38 -17.13 8.17 -15.03
C GLN A 38 -18.09 7.37 -14.14
N ILE A 39 -18.52 6.19 -14.58
CA ILE A 39 -19.48 5.34 -13.86
C ILE A 39 -18.83 4.35 -12.89
N VAL A 40 -17.50 4.23 -12.88
CA VAL A 40 -16.77 3.25 -12.04
C VAL A 40 -15.97 3.94 -10.93
N SER A 41 -15.76 3.22 -9.83
CA SER A 41 -14.91 3.69 -8.72
C SER A 41 -13.42 3.66 -9.09
N VAL A 42 -12.57 4.34 -8.33
CA VAL A 42 -11.10 4.31 -8.52
C VAL A 42 -10.56 2.86 -8.55
N ALA A 43 -10.94 2.04 -7.56
CA ALA A 43 -10.51 0.64 -7.50
C ALA A 43 -11.02 -0.18 -8.70
N THR A 44 -12.29 -0.02 -9.07
CA THR A 44 -12.86 -0.70 -10.24
C THR A 44 -12.20 -0.25 -11.54
N SER A 45 -11.82 1.04 -11.64
CA SER A 45 -11.16 1.60 -12.81
C SER A 45 -9.71 1.11 -12.98
N GLY A 46 -9.12 0.53 -11.93
CA GLY A 46 -7.81 -0.12 -11.94
C GLY A 46 -7.83 -1.58 -12.41
N ILE A 47 -9.00 -2.13 -12.77
CA ILE A 47 -9.10 -3.48 -13.36
C ILE A 47 -8.91 -3.35 -14.89
N PRO A 48 -7.83 -3.88 -15.48
CA PRO A 48 -7.68 -3.90 -16.93
C PRO A 48 -8.71 -4.85 -17.55
N PHE A 49 -9.21 -4.49 -18.74
CA PHE A 49 -10.20 -5.29 -19.49
C PHE A 49 -11.52 -5.54 -18.73
N LEU A 50 -11.89 -4.63 -17.83
CA LEU A 50 -13.11 -4.70 -17.01
C LEU A 50 -14.38 -5.01 -17.82
N GLU A 51 -14.48 -4.51 -19.05
CA GLU A 51 -15.61 -4.76 -19.95
C GLU A 51 -15.80 -6.24 -20.35
N ASN A 52 -14.77 -7.08 -20.13
CA ASN A 52 -14.81 -8.51 -20.40
C ASN A 52 -15.14 -9.35 -19.15
N ASP A 53 -15.19 -8.73 -17.97
CA ASP A 53 -15.51 -9.38 -16.71
C ASP A 53 -16.99 -9.23 -16.38
N ASP A 54 -17.58 -10.27 -15.78
CA ASP A 54 -18.91 -10.15 -15.22
C ASP A 54 -18.90 -9.26 -13.96
N ALA A 55 -20.02 -8.60 -13.69
CA ALA A 55 -20.13 -7.62 -12.62
C ALA A 55 -19.79 -8.19 -11.22
N ASN A 56 -20.08 -9.47 -10.96
CA ASN A 56 -19.80 -10.07 -9.65
C ASN A 56 -18.29 -10.31 -9.48
N ARG A 57 -17.60 -10.78 -10.52
CA ARG A 57 -16.13 -10.93 -10.51
C ARG A 57 -15.42 -9.58 -10.44
N ALA A 58 -15.89 -8.58 -11.17
CA ALA A 58 -15.37 -7.22 -11.09
C ALA A 58 -15.50 -6.65 -9.67
N LEU A 59 -16.66 -6.85 -9.01
CA LEU A 59 -16.88 -6.45 -7.63
C LEU A 59 -15.91 -7.16 -6.67
N MET A 60 -15.72 -8.47 -6.84
CA MET A 60 -14.76 -9.23 -6.03
C MET A 60 -13.34 -8.73 -6.25
N GLY A 61 -12.91 -8.51 -7.49
CA GLY A 61 -11.59 -7.98 -7.83
C GLY A 61 -11.33 -6.63 -7.18
N ALA A 62 -12.25 -5.67 -7.32
CA ALA A 62 -12.11 -4.35 -6.72
C ALA A 62 -12.05 -4.40 -5.17
N ASN A 63 -12.75 -5.33 -4.54
CA ASN A 63 -12.69 -5.53 -3.10
C ASN A 63 -11.38 -6.19 -2.65
N MET A 64 -10.89 -7.18 -3.40
CA MET A 64 -9.64 -7.87 -3.13
C MET A 64 -8.42 -6.95 -3.31
N GLN A 65 -8.44 -6.02 -4.27
CA GLN A 65 -7.39 -5.01 -4.42
C GLN A 65 -7.16 -4.20 -3.13
N ARG A 66 -8.22 -3.86 -2.39
CA ARG A 66 -8.12 -3.11 -1.12
C ARG A 66 -7.59 -3.95 0.04
N GLN A 67 -7.52 -5.27 -0.12
CA GLN A 67 -7.00 -6.21 0.89
C GLN A 67 -5.54 -6.58 0.64
N ALA A 68 -4.95 -6.11 -0.47
CA ALA A 68 -3.54 -6.33 -0.76
C ALA A 68 -2.66 -5.79 0.36
N VAL A 69 -1.66 -6.58 0.74
CA VAL A 69 -0.70 -6.23 1.79
C VAL A 69 0.55 -5.64 1.13
N PRO A 70 1.13 -4.53 1.65
CA PRO A 70 2.36 -3.97 1.14
C PRO A 70 3.50 -4.99 1.16
N LEU A 71 4.12 -5.17 -0.01
CA LEU A 71 5.29 -6.04 -0.18
C LEU A 71 6.57 -5.27 0.12
N ILE A 72 7.66 -5.97 0.44
CA ILE A 72 8.98 -5.34 0.61
C ILE A 72 9.48 -4.73 -0.71
N ARG A 73 9.12 -5.35 -1.84
CA ARG A 73 9.51 -4.91 -3.19
C ARG A 73 8.29 -4.95 -4.11
N PRO A 74 7.35 -4.01 -4.01
CA PRO A 74 6.24 -3.93 -4.96
C PRO A 74 6.77 -3.71 -6.39
N GLU A 75 6.00 -4.10 -7.39
CA GLU A 75 6.33 -3.93 -8.80
C GLU A 75 5.11 -3.37 -9.54
N SER A 76 5.29 -2.30 -10.31
CA SER A 76 4.21 -1.72 -11.10
C SER A 76 3.68 -2.73 -12.12
N PRO A 77 2.35 -2.79 -12.32
CA PRO A 77 1.75 -3.76 -13.23
C PRO A 77 2.17 -3.50 -14.68
N ILE A 78 2.59 -4.53 -15.40
CA ILE A 78 2.92 -4.42 -16.84
C ILE A 78 1.69 -4.03 -17.66
N VAL A 79 0.51 -4.48 -17.23
CA VAL A 79 -0.78 -4.14 -17.85
C VAL A 79 -1.56 -3.28 -16.87
N ALA A 80 -1.65 -1.99 -17.17
CA ALA A 80 -2.23 -0.97 -16.32
C ALA A 80 -3.41 -0.26 -17.04
N THR A 81 -4.16 0.54 -16.29
CA THR A 81 -5.32 1.29 -16.80
C THR A 81 -5.06 2.80 -16.93
N GLY A 82 -3.96 3.27 -16.33
CA GLY A 82 -3.58 4.68 -16.21
C GLY A 82 -4.11 5.39 -14.97
N ILE A 83 -4.91 4.73 -14.12
CA ILE A 83 -5.37 5.32 -12.85
C ILE A 83 -4.32 5.20 -11.73
N GLU A 84 -3.32 4.34 -11.91
CA GLU A 84 -2.40 3.89 -10.87
C GLU A 84 -1.59 5.07 -10.31
N PHE A 85 -1.12 5.98 -11.17
CA PHE A 85 -0.41 7.20 -10.76
C PHE A 85 -1.30 8.16 -9.95
N GLU A 86 -2.50 8.47 -10.46
CA GLU A 86 -3.44 9.37 -9.79
C GLU A 86 -3.89 8.78 -8.45
N ALA A 87 -4.17 7.48 -8.40
CA ALA A 87 -4.53 6.76 -7.19
C ALA A 87 -3.41 6.77 -6.14
N ALA A 88 -2.15 6.57 -6.56
CA ALA A 88 -1.00 6.64 -5.67
C ALA A 88 -0.78 8.06 -5.15
N ARG A 89 -0.77 9.07 -6.03
CA ARG A 89 -0.59 10.48 -5.68
C ARG A 89 -1.64 10.97 -4.68
N ASP A 90 -2.90 10.64 -4.92
CA ASP A 90 -4.04 11.16 -4.16
C ASP A 90 -4.37 10.30 -2.93
N SER A 91 -3.68 9.16 -2.72
CA SER A 91 -3.84 8.28 -1.55
C SER A 91 -3.44 8.95 -0.22
N GLY A 92 -2.53 9.93 -0.28
CA GLY A 92 -1.93 10.57 0.90
C GLY A 92 -0.72 9.83 1.49
N GLU A 93 -0.40 8.64 0.98
CA GLU A 93 0.77 7.84 1.42
C GLU A 93 2.05 8.18 0.64
N ALA A 94 1.91 8.70 -0.58
CA ALA A 94 3.03 9.21 -1.38
C ALA A 94 3.48 10.60 -0.90
N ILE A 95 4.78 10.89 -1.00
CA ILE A 95 5.26 12.26 -0.79
C ILE A 95 5.24 13.01 -2.12
N VAL A 96 4.45 14.09 -2.16
CA VAL A 96 4.24 14.90 -3.36
C VAL A 96 4.92 16.27 -3.23
N ALA A 97 5.60 16.69 -4.31
CA ALA A 97 6.21 18.00 -4.46
C ALA A 97 5.14 19.11 -4.41
N LYS A 98 5.36 20.11 -3.56
CA LYS A 98 4.36 21.18 -3.33
C LYS A 98 4.54 22.38 -4.26
N GLU A 99 5.72 22.50 -4.85
CA GLU A 99 6.14 23.55 -5.76
C GLU A 99 7.24 23.02 -6.69
N ASP A 100 7.52 23.75 -7.76
CA ASP A 100 8.67 23.47 -8.62
C ASP A 100 9.96 23.78 -7.86
N ALA A 101 10.89 22.82 -7.84
CA ALA A 101 12.10 22.93 -7.03
C ALA A 101 13.23 22.06 -7.56
N ILE A 102 14.43 22.26 -7.02
CA ILE A 102 15.59 21.39 -7.25
C ILE A 102 15.91 20.62 -5.98
N VAL A 103 16.11 19.31 -6.11
CA VAL A 103 16.49 18.45 -4.99
C VAL A 103 17.93 18.74 -4.57
N LYS A 104 18.14 19.14 -3.31
CA LYS A 104 19.46 19.45 -2.75
C LYS A 104 20.07 18.32 -1.94
N TYR A 105 19.24 17.52 -1.30
CA TYR A 105 19.67 16.41 -0.46
C TYR A 105 18.60 15.33 -0.43
N VAL A 106 19.03 14.07 -0.40
CA VAL A 106 18.18 12.89 -0.31
C VAL A 106 18.89 11.88 0.59
N ASP A 107 18.17 11.36 1.59
CA ASP A 107 18.48 10.13 2.29
C ASP A 107 17.21 9.30 2.50
N SER A 108 17.32 8.17 3.22
CA SER A 108 16.18 7.28 3.46
C SER A 108 15.08 7.87 4.36
N LYS A 109 15.34 8.98 5.05
CA LYS A 109 14.42 9.59 6.04
C LYS A 109 14.00 11.00 5.66
N THR A 110 14.70 11.64 4.74
CA THR A 110 14.55 13.08 4.48
C THR A 110 14.92 13.45 3.05
N ILE A 111 14.07 14.26 2.43
CA ILE A 111 14.34 14.92 1.15
C ILE A 111 14.34 16.43 1.39
N ILE A 112 15.37 17.12 0.93
CA ILE A 112 15.47 18.59 0.99
C ILE A 112 15.45 19.15 -0.42
N THR A 113 14.56 20.09 -0.65
CA THR A 113 14.33 20.75 -1.94
C THR A 113 14.51 22.26 -1.80
N ASP A 114 14.91 22.92 -2.88
CA ASP A 114 15.12 24.37 -2.97
C ASP A 114 14.31 24.90 -4.15
N GLY A 115 13.22 25.60 -3.83
CA GLY A 115 12.29 26.18 -4.80
C GLY A 115 12.13 27.67 -4.60
N GLU A 116 11.15 28.28 -5.27
CA GLU A 116 10.90 29.72 -5.18
C GLU A 116 10.55 30.18 -3.75
N SER A 117 9.84 29.35 -2.97
CA SER A 117 9.51 29.66 -1.57
C SER A 117 10.66 29.40 -0.59
N GLY A 118 11.83 28.98 -1.08
CA GLY A 118 13.02 28.64 -0.30
C GLY A 118 13.18 27.13 -0.07
N ILE A 119 13.94 26.79 0.97
CA ILE A 119 14.28 25.40 1.30
C ILE A 119 13.09 24.72 1.99
N ARG A 120 12.69 23.55 1.49
CA ARG A 120 11.64 22.71 2.06
C ARG A 120 12.16 21.32 2.35
N THR A 121 11.88 20.84 3.56
CA THR A 121 12.24 19.51 4.05
C THR A 121 11.00 18.61 4.10
N TYR A 122 11.12 17.42 3.54
CA TYR A 122 10.14 16.34 3.60
C TYR A 122 10.71 15.23 4.47
N ILE A 123 9.94 14.77 5.46
CA ILE A 123 10.34 13.67 6.35
C ILE A 123 9.59 12.42 5.87
N LEU A 124 10.32 11.31 5.75
CA LEU A 124 9.82 10.03 5.28
C LEU A 124 9.54 9.11 6.47
N SER A 125 8.41 8.39 6.42
CA SER A 125 8.10 7.33 7.37
C SER A 125 8.99 6.10 7.15
N ASP A 126 9.55 5.57 8.24
CA ASP A 126 10.51 4.46 8.22
C ASP A 126 10.01 3.34 9.17
N TYR A 127 9.43 2.28 8.61
CA TYR A 127 8.86 1.14 9.33
C TYR A 127 7.82 1.53 10.41
N GLU A 128 6.92 2.46 10.07
CA GLU A 128 5.83 2.83 10.97
C GLU A 128 4.71 1.79 10.92
N ARG A 129 4.05 1.55 12.06
CA ARG A 129 2.98 0.56 12.15
C ARG A 129 1.65 1.13 11.64
N SER A 130 1.02 0.44 10.69
CA SER A 130 -0.36 0.74 10.29
C SER A 130 -1.39 0.18 11.30
N ASN A 131 -2.65 0.63 11.19
CA ASN A 131 -3.74 0.10 12.01
C ASN A 131 -3.91 -1.43 11.89
N ASN A 132 -3.64 -1.98 10.71
CA ASN A 132 -3.74 -3.41 10.42
C ASN A 132 -2.42 -4.17 10.66
N GLY A 133 -1.42 -3.52 11.28
CA GLY A 133 -0.14 -4.14 11.59
C GLY A 133 0.76 -4.34 10.36
N THR A 134 0.52 -3.64 9.26
CA THR A 134 1.44 -3.62 8.10
C THR A 134 2.48 -2.51 8.26
N SER A 135 3.62 -2.64 7.59
CA SER A 135 4.64 -1.58 7.56
C SER A 135 4.24 -0.43 6.64
N LEU A 136 4.27 0.78 7.17
CA LEU A 136 4.22 2.04 6.41
C LEU A 136 5.67 2.52 6.26
N THR A 137 6.22 2.28 5.08
CA THR A 137 7.59 2.66 4.75
C THR A 137 7.55 3.48 3.48
N GLN A 138 8.19 4.64 3.53
CA GLN A 138 8.36 5.51 2.37
C GLN A 138 9.81 5.45 1.88
N SER A 139 10.00 5.52 0.57
CA SER A 139 11.33 5.47 -0.06
C SER A 139 11.48 6.58 -1.09
N PRO A 140 12.56 7.37 -1.05
CA PRO A 140 12.77 8.42 -2.03
C PRO A 140 12.99 7.84 -3.43
N ILE A 141 12.36 8.43 -4.46
CA ILE A 141 12.58 8.05 -5.87
C ILE A 141 13.40 9.08 -6.65
N VAL A 142 13.56 10.28 -6.10
CA VAL A 142 14.37 11.35 -6.67
C VAL A 142 15.83 11.30 -6.21
N LYS A 143 16.71 11.96 -6.95
CA LYS A 143 18.14 12.09 -6.66
C LYS A 143 18.53 13.55 -6.51
N VAL A 144 19.66 13.77 -5.85
CA VAL A 144 20.24 15.12 -5.71
C VAL A 144 20.53 15.71 -7.09
N GLY A 145 20.01 16.91 -7.34
CA GLY A 145 20.13 17.62 -8.61
C GLY A 145 18.90 17.49 -9.52
N ASP A 146 17.94 16.61 -9.20
CA ASP A 146 16.71 16.48 -9.99
C ASP A 146 15.85 17.74 -9.90
N VAL A 147 15.25 18.11 -11.03
CA VAL A 147 14.27 19.20 -11.12
C VAL A 147 12.88 18.59 -11.03
N ILE A 148 12.17 18.90 -9.94
CA ILE A 148 10.84 18.38 -9.65
C ILE A 148 9.78 19.44 -9.94
N LYS A 149 8.60 19.01 -10.37
CA LYS A 149 7.44 19.89 -10.58
C LYS A 149 6.42 19.74 -9.47
N LYS A 150 5.64 20.79 -9.24
CA LYS A 150 4.48 20.73 -8.36
C LYS A 150 3.54 19.58 -8.79
N GLY A 151 3.17 18.74 -7.82
CA GLY A 151 2.29 17.59 -8.04
C GLY A 151 3.02 16.29 -8.41
N GLU A 152 4.34 16.33 -8.58
CA GLU A 152 5.15 15.13 -8.83
C GLU A 152 5.39 14.34 -7.54
N ILE A 153 5.35 13.01 -7.63
CA ILE A 153 5.69 12.14 -6.49
C ILE A 153 7.21 12.10 -6.39
N ILE A 154 7.74 12.37 -5.19
CA ILE A 154 9.19 12.40 -4.92
C ILE A 154 9.64 11.27 -3.98
N ALA A 155 8.69 10.63 -3.29
CA ALA A 155 8.93 9.40 -2.56
C ALA A 155 7.71 8.49 -2.66
N ASP A 156 7.98 7.22 -2.91
CA ASP A 156 7.00 6.15 -2.92
C ASP A 156 6.58 5.82 -1.49
N GLY A 157 5.29 5.58 -1.32
CA GLY A 157 4.72 5.01 -0.11
C GLY A 157 4.65 3.48 -0.14
N PRO A 158 3.98 2.86 0.84
CA PRO A 158 3.66 1.43 0.79
C PRO A 158 2.88 1.08 -0.48
N SER A 159 3.21 -0.06 -1.09
CA SER A 159 2.57 -0.55 -2.33
C SER A 159 2.66 0.44 -3.50
N MET A 160 3.82 1.07 -3.70
CA MET A 160 4.09 1.94 -4.84
C MET A 160 5.43 1.61 -5.49
N ASP A 161 5.52 1.82 -6.80
CA ASP A 161 6.77 1.69 -7.56
C ASP A 161 6.85 2.81 -8.61
N GLN A 162 7.82 3.70 -8.42
CA GLN A 162 8.07 4.88 -9.26
C GLN A 162 6.83 5.79 -9.42
N GLY A 163 6.11 6.01 -8.32
CA GLY A 163 4.93 6.86 -8.27
C GLY A 163 3.63 6.21 -8.74
N GLU A 164 3.65 4.95 -9.16
CA GLU A 164 2.44 4.21 -9.52
C GLU A 164 2.01 3.25 -8.41
N LEU A 165 0.70 3.04 -8.30
CA LEU A 165 0.14 2.04 -7.38
C LEU A 165 0.56 0.63 -7.81
N ALA A 166 1.26 -0.07 -6.91
CA ALA A 166 1.84 -1.38 -7.12
C ALA A 166 1.46 -2.33 -5.98
N ILE A 167 0.27 -2.94 -6.10
CA ILE A 167 -0.34 -3.80 -5.05
C ILE A 167 0.10 -5.28 -5.13
N GLY A 168 1.11 -5.61 -5.95
CA GLY A 168 1.49 -7.00 -6.20
C GLY A 168 2.81 -7.17 -6.95
N GLN A 169 2.91 -8.23 -7.74
CA GLN A 169 4.08 -8.60 -8.55
C GLN A 169 3.64 -9.08 -9.93
N ASN A 170 4.47 -8.83 -10.95
CA ASN A 170 4.30 -9.46 -12.25
C ASN A 170 4.85 -10.90 -12.21
N VAL A 171 4.00 -11.88 -12.51
CA VAL A 171 4.36 -13.31 -12.49
C VAL A 171 4.05 -13.99 -13.82
N VAL A 172 4.87 -14.98 -14.20
CA VAL A 172 4.59 -15.83 -15.35
C VAL A 172 3.57 -16.88 -14.95
N VAL A 173 2.40 -16.85 -15.58
CA VAL A 173 1.29 -17.77 -15.30
C VAL A 173 1.12 -18.75 -16.45
N ALA A 174 0.89 -20.02 -16.12
CA ALA A 174 0.52 -21.06 -17.07
C ALA A 174 -0.87 -21.60 -16.73
N PHE A 175 -1.80 -21.51 -17.70
CA PHE A 175 -3.13 -22.10 -17.58
C PHE A 175 -3.09 -23.57 -18.00
N SER A 176 -2.91 -24.46 -17.03
CA SER A 176 -2.88 -25.92 -17.25
C SER A 176 -3.29 -26.67 -15.98
N THR A 177 -3.74 -27.91 -16.11
CA THR A 177 -3.93 -28.78 -14.95
C THR A 177 -2.60 -29.37 -14.51
N TYR A 178 -2.28 -29.28 -13.22
CA TYR A 178 -0.99 -29.73 -12.69
C TYR A 178 -1.19 -30.80 -11.62
N ASN A 179 -1.26 -32.06 -12.05
CA ASN A 179 -1.41 -33.24 -11.18
C ASN A 179 -2.53 -33.14 -10.12
N GLY A 180 -3.56 -32.32 -10.37
CA GLY A 180 -4.66 -32.08 -9.43
C GLY A 180 -4.32 -31.15 -8.26
N TYR A 181 -3.10 -30.59 -8.17
CA TYR A 181 -2.74 -29.64 -7.11
C TYR A 181 -3.45 -28.29 -7.26
N ASN A 182 -3.84 -27.93 -8.47
CA ASN A 182 -4.66 -26.75 -8.76
C ASN A 182 -6.13 -27.11 -8.98
N PHE A 183 -6.65 -28.06 -8.21
CA PHE A 183 -8.07 -28.39 -8.23
C PHE A 183 -8.90 -27.24 -7.63
N GLU A 184 -10.06 -26.96 -8.24
CA GLU A 184 -10.89 -25.78 -7.95
C GLU A 184 -10.09 -24.47 -8.07
N ASP A 185 -10.04 -23.67 -7.00
CA ASP A 185 -9.38 -22.36 -6.97
C ASP A 185 -7.97 -22.42 -6.35
N ALA A 186 -7.41 -23.62 -6.20
CA ALA A 186 -6.06 -23.78 -5.65
C ALA A 186 -4.99 -23.29 -6.64
N ILE A 187 -3.99 -22.58 -6.12
CA ILE A 187 -2.87 -22.04 -6.89
C ILE A 187 -1.60 -22.83 -6.55
N VAL A 188 -0.90 -23.29 -7.60
CA VAL A 188 0.44 -23.87 -7.47
C VAL A 188 1.47 -22.79 -7.75
N MET A 189 2.37 -22.57 -6.80
CA MET A 189 3.44 -21.59 -6.92
C MET A 189 4.80 -22.26 -7.09
N SER A 190 5.67 -21.63 -7.87
CA SER A 190 7.08 -22.02 -7.95
C SER A 190 7.79 -21.66 -6.65
N GLU A 191 8.65 -22.55 -6.16
CA GLU A 191 9.52 -22.28 -5.01
C GLU A 191 10.39 -21.02 -5.21
N ARG A 192 10.70 -20.68 -6.47
CA ARG A 192 11.42 -19.45 -6.83
C ARG A 192 10.76 -18.19 -6.28
N ILE A 193 9.43 -18.14 -6.20
CA ILE A 193 8.70 -17.00 -5.66
C ILE A 193 9.07 -16.73 -4.19
N VAL A 194 9.33 -17.80 -3.42
CA VAL A 194 9.75 -17.73 -2.01
C VAL A 194 11.23 -17.36 -1.93
N ILE A 195 12.08 -17.98 -2.75
CA ILE A 195 13.53 -17.71 -2.76
C ILE A 195 13.83 -16.26 -3.14
N ASP A 196 13.08 -15.70 -4.08
CA ASP A 196 13.27 -14.32 -4.58
C ASP A 196 12.52 -13.27 -3.74
N ASP A 197 11.89 -13.65 -2.62
CA ASP A 197 11.11 -12.79 -1.71
C ASP A 197 10.02 -11.96 -2.42
N ARG A 198 9.39 -12.51 -3.47
CA ARG A 198 8.49 -11.74 -4.34
C ARG A 198 7.20 -11.30 -3.63
N PHE A 199 6.65 -12.16 -2.78
CA PHE A 199 5.44 -11.86 -1.99
C PHE A 199 5.73 -11.74 -0.48
N THR A 200 6.97 -11.37 -0.12
CA THR A 200 7.34 -11.16 1.28
C THR A 200 6.85 -9.80 1.75
N SER A 201 6.18 -9.75 2.91
CA SER A 201 5.65 -8.54 3.54
C SER A 201 6.15 -8.41 4.98
N ILE A 202 6.12 -7.18 5.51
CA ILE A 202 6.54 -6.88 6.88
C ILE A 202 5.32 -6.56 7.72
N HIS A 203 5.19 -7.28 8.83
CA HIS A 203 4.15 -7.10 9.83
C HIS A 203 4.77 -6.58 11.14
N ILE A 204 4.13 -5.59 11.73
CA ILE A 204 4.57 -4.92 12.95
C ILE A 204 3.46 -5.08 13.99
N ASP A 205 3.75 -5.87 15.02
CA ASP A 205 2.87 -6.08 16.16
C ASP A 205 3.32 -5.24 17.35
N GLU A 206 2.37 -4.61 18.02
CA GLU A 206 2.60 -3.85 19.25
C GLU A 206 2.08 -4.65 20.45
N TYR A 207 2.95 -4.88 21.42
CA TYR A 207 2.61 -5.54 22.67
C TYR A 207 2.74 -4.55 23.82
N THR A 208 1.61 -4.22 24.43
CA THR A 208 1.56 -3.27 25.55
C THR A 208 1.32 -4.01 26.85
N LEU A 209 2.13 -3.68 27.86
CA LEU A 209 1.99 -4.17 29.22
C LEU A 209 1.90 -3.00 30.18
N GLU A 210 0.87 -3.01 31.00
CA GLU A 210 0.66 -2.00 32.03
C GLU A 210 1.19 -2.47 33.39
N VAL A 211 1.77 -1.51 34.11
CA VAL A 211 2.24 -1.67 35.49
C VAL A 211 1.22 -0.99 36.40
N ARG A 212 0.64 -1.75 37.34
CA ARG A 212 -0.43 -1.24 38.21
C ARG A 212 -0.07 -1.34 39.68
N ASN A 213 -0.67 -0.46 40.48
CA ASN A 213 -0.64 -0.58 41.93
C ASN A 213 -1.71 -1.56 42.39
N THR A 214 -1.28 -2.66 43.00
CA THR A 214 -2.18 -3.66 43.59
C THR A 214 -2.33 -3.41 45.10
N LYS A 215 -3.29 -4.08 45.73
CA LYS A 215 -3.44 -4.04 47.19
C LYS A 215 -2.25 -4.68 47.94
N GLN A 216 -1.49 -5.54 47.27
CA GLN A 216 -0.33 -6.25 47.85
C GLN A 216 1.00 -5.54 47.58
N GLY A 217 0.99 -4.46 46.79
CA GLY A 217 2.16 -3.66 46.44
C GLY A 217 2.13 -3.19 44.99
N GLN A 218 3.12 -2.37 44.63
CA GLN A 218 3.33 -1.88 43.27
C GLN A 218 3.94 -2.99 42.40
N GLU A 219 3.40 -3.21 41.21
CA GLU A 219 4.07 -4.04 40.21
C GLU A 219 5.36 -3.36 39.74
N GLU A 220 6.40 -4.14 39.47
CA GLU A 220 7.70 -3.63 39.04
C GLU A 220 8.13 -4.32 37.75
N VAL A 221 8.71 -3.53 36.83
CA VAL A 221 9.42 -4.06 35.66
C VAL A 221 10.87 -4.27 36.08
N THR A 222 11.33 -5.51 35.96
CA THR A 222 12.68 -5.90 36.36
C THR A 222 13.12 -7.16 35.63
N ARG A 223 14.44 -7.27 35.42
CA ARG A 223 15.07 -8.51 34.96
C ARG A 223 14.99 -9.62 36.02
N GLU A 224 14.88 -9.28 37.30
CA GLU A 224 14.88 -10.24 38.41
C GLU A 224 13.52 -10.93 38.58
N ILE A 225 13.18 -11.82 37.65
CA ILE A 225 11.91 -12.56 37.68
C ILE A 225 12.06 -13.87 38.48
N PRO A 226 11.30 -14.07 39.58
CA PRO A 226 11.37 -15.29 40.39
C PRO A 226 10.99 -16.55 39.59
N ASN A 227 11.65 -17.67 39.88
CA ASN A 227 11.40 -18.99 39.25
C ASN A 227 11.67 -19.05 37.74
N MET A 228 12.40 -18.09 37.18
CA MET A 228 12.76 -18.05 35.77
C MET A 228 14.25 -18.31 35.56
N SER A 229 14.59 -19.16 34.60
CA SER A 229 15.98 -19.49 34.28
C SER A 229 16.70 -18.29 33.65
N GLU A 230 18.03 -18.23 33.79
CA GLU A 230 18.85 -17.21 33.11
C GLU A 230 18.72 -17.28 31.59
N GLN A 231 18.49 -18.48 31.04
CA GLN A 231 18.28 -18.66 29.61
C GLN A 231 17.02 -17.98 29.10
N ALA A 232 15.93 -18.00 29.86
CA ALA A 232 14.69 -17.30 29.50
C ALA A 232 14.81 -15.77 29.61
N LYS A 233 15.72 -15.29 30.46
CA LYS A 233 16.00 -13.85 30.67
C LYS A 233 17.11 -13.31 29.77
N ARG A 234 17.66 -14.14 28.88
CA ARG A 234 18.87 -13.82 28.09
C ARG A 234 18.72 -12.58 27.19
N HIS A 235 17.48 -12.29 26.77
CA HIS A 235 17.15 -11.19 25.85
C HIS A 235 16.81 -9.88 26.57
N LEU A 236 16.56 -9.93 27.88
CA LEU A 236 16.24 -8.74 28.66
C LEU A 236 17.50 -7.92 28.92
N ASP A 237 17.35 -6.61 29.04
CA ASP A 237 18.39 -5.68 29.47
C ASP A 237 18.45 -5.57 31.01
N ALA A 238 19.02 -4.48 31.53
CA ALA A 238 19.10 -4.22 32.96
C ALA A 238 17.76 -3.78 33.56
N GLU A 239 16.88 -3.16 32.76
CA GLU A 239 15.56 -2.69 33.19
C GLU A 239 14.50 -3.81 33.11
N GLY A 240 14.83 -4.93 32.45
CA GLY A 240 13.91 -6.05 32.26
C GLY A 240 13.11 -5.94 30.98
N ILE A 241 13.59 -5.18 29.99
CA ILE A 241 12.97 -5.01 28.67
C ILE A 241 13.85 -5.67 27.63
N VAL A 242 13.25 -6.28 26.60
CA VAL A 242 14.00 -6.87 25.48
C VAL A 242 14.83 -5.81 24.75
N ALA A 243 16.10 -6.12 24.47
CA ALA A 243 16.96 -5.21 23.72
C ALA A 243 16.53 -5.08 22.25
N ILE A 244 16.59 -3.87 21.70
CA ILE A 244 16.29 -3.59 20.28
C ILE A 244 17.23 -4.40 19.37
N GLY A 245 16.66 -5.05 18.36
CA GLY A 245 17.38 -5.92 17.42
C GLY A 245 17.47 -7.38 17.84
N THR A 246 16.82 -7.77 18.94
CA THR A 246 16.78 -9.17 19.39
C THR A 246 15.76 -9.98 18.62
N GLU A 247 16.17 -11.13 18.08
CA GLU A 247 15.24 -12.11 17.50
C GLU A 247 14.54 -12.89 18.62
N VAL A 248 13.21 -12.85 18.62
CA VAL A 248 12.36 -13.50 19.63
C VAL A 248 11.50 -14.58 19.02
N LYS A 249 11.20 -15.61 19.80
CA LYS A 249 10.29 -16.71 19.43
C LYS A 249 9.09 -16.75 20.36
N VAL A 250 8.08 -17.52 19.95
CA VAL A 250 6.90 -17.76 20.77
C VAL A 250 7.32 -18.29 22.15
N GLY A 251 6.92 -17.57 23.20
CA GLY A 251 7.23 -17.89 24.59
C GLY A 251 8.44 -17.15 25.18
N ASP A 252 9.19 -16.39 24.37
CA ASP A 252 10.24 -15.51 24.89
C ASP A 252 9.64 -14.33 25.68
N VAL A 253 10.37 -13.87 26.69
CA VAL A 253 9.94 -12.77 27.56
C VAL A 253 10.36 -11.44 26.93
N LEU A 254 9.38 -10.60 26.60
CA LEU A 254 9.61 -9.24 26.08
C LEU A 254 9.78 -8.20 27.19
N VAL A 255 8.97 -8.32 28.25
CA VAL A 255 8.99 -7.43 29.41
C VAL A 255 8.86 -8.26 30.68
N GLY A 256 9.87 -8.18 31.53
CA GLY A 256 9.89 -8.82 32.84
C GLY A 256 9.06 -8.03 33.84
N LYS A 257 7.84 -8.49 34.16
CA LYS A 257 7.01 -7.90 35.21
C LYS A 257 6.90 -8.82 36.42
N VAL A 258 7.12 -8.27 37.60
CA VAL A 258 6.92 -8.96 38.88
C VAL A 258 5.77 -8.29 39.64
N THR A 259 4.83 -9.10 40.11
CA THR A 259 3.75 -8.66 40.99
C THR A 259 4.06 -9.10 42.41
N PRO A 260 4.06 -8.19 43.40
CA PRO A 260 4.26 -8.55 44.80
C PRO A 260 3.21 -9.56 45.24
N LYS A 261 3.65 -10.71 45.76
CA LYS A 261 2.79 -11.68 46.43
C LYS A 261 3.02 -11.52 47.93
N GLY A 262 1.96 -11.13 48.64
CA GLY A 262 1.95 -11.09 50.11
C GLY A 262 2.05 -12.47 50.74
#